data_AF-A0A849RCE0-F1
#
_entry.id   AF-A0A849RCE0-F1
#
_cell.length_a   1.000
_cell.length_b   1.000
_cell.length_c   1.000
_cell.angle_alpha   90.00
_cell.angle_beta   90.00
_cell.angle_gamma   90.00
#
_symmetry.space_group_name_H-M   'P 1'
#
loop_
_entity.id
_entity.type
_entity.pdbx_description
1 polymer ?
#
loop_
_entity_poly.entity_id
_entity_poly.type
_entity_poly.pdbx_seq_one_letter_code
_entity_poly.pdbx_strand_id
1 'polypeptide(L)'
;MDNNIQLKKLPAVKLSMAQSRTTIYRNIQSGYFPKGVPIGGDRVAWPDYEIEAINRAKISGFGSSAIKILVSKLHELREGLKPGLDVAAEVARIFDELNGSQKNKTV
;
A
#
# COMPACT_ATOMS: atom_id res chain seq x y z
N MET A 1 -15.80 8.73 12.65
CA MET A 1 -14.36 8.58 12.36
C MET A 1 -14.20 8.97 10.91
N ASP A 2 -13.33 9.93 10.61
CA ASP A 2 -13.28 10.55 9.29
C ASP A 2 -12.57 9.62 8.28
N ASN A 3 -13.34 8.97 7.41
CA ASN A 3 -12.86 8.18 6.27
C ASN A 3 -12.31 9.08 5.14
N ASN A 4 -11.56 10.12 5.46
CA ASN A 4 -11.07 11.06 4.46
C ASN A 4 -9.79 10.51 3.80
N ILE A 5 -9.95 9.94 2.60
CA ILE A 5 -8.86 9.39 1.81
C ILE A 5 -8.25 10.49 0.92
N GLN A 6 -6.93 10.68 0.99
CA GLN A 6 -6.23 11.65 0.14
C GLN A 6 -5.39 10.97 -0.94
N LEU A 7 -5.30 11.61 -2.11
CA LEU A 7 -4.41 11.17 -3.18
C LEU A 7 -3.08 11.93 -3.14
N LYS A 8 -1.97 11.19 -3.05
CA LYS A 8 -0.61 11.72 -3.11
C LYS A 8 -0.03 11.55 -4.50
N LYS A 9 0.47 12.64 -5.09
CA LYS A 9 1.27 12.58 -6.33
C LYS A 9 2.69 12.11 -6.05
N LEU A 10 3.40 11.72 -7.11
CA LEU A 10 4.77 11.20 -7.04
C LEU A 10 5.74 12.01 -6.14
N PRO A 11 5.79 13.37 -6.18
CA PRO A 11 6.67 14.11 -5.29
C PRO A 11 6.39 13.85 -3.79
N ALA A 12 5.12 13.81 -3.39
CA ALA A 12 4.73 13.53 -2.01
C ALA A 12 5.02 12.07 -1.63
N VAL A 13 4.81 11.12 -2.55
CA VAL A 13 5.15 9.70 -2.33
C VAL A 13 6.66 9.52 -2.13
N LYS A 14 7.49 10.16 -2.96
CA LYS A 14 8.96 10.12 -2.81
C LYS A 14 9.42 10.59 -1.43
N LEU A 15 8.86 11.70 -0.95
CA LEU A 15 9.16 12.25 0.37
C LEU A 15 8.70 11.29 1.47
N SER A 16 7.47 10.78 1.36
CA SER A 16 6.89 9.88 2.37
C SER A 16 7.65 8.56 2.51
N MET A 17 8.26 8.07 1.43
CA MET A 17 8.96 6.78 1.41
C MET A 17 10.49 6.89 1.49
N ALA A 18 11.04 8.10 1.41
CA ALA A 18 12.46 8.35 1.21
C ALA A 18 13.05 7.56 0.01
N GLN A 19 12.29 7.41 -1.08
CA GLN A 19 12.72 6.68 -2.29
C GLN A 19 12.80 7.58 -3.51
N SER A 20 13.77 7.29 -4.39
CA SER A 20 13.87 7.95 -5.69
C SER A 20 12.72 7.54 -6.62
N ARG A 21 12.47 8.38 -7.63
CA ARG A 21 11.47 8.09 -8.69
C ARG A 21 11.72 6.73 -9.33
N THR A 22 12.97 6.47 -9.74
CA THR A 22 13.37 5.23 -10.41
C THR A 22 13.11 4.00 -9.54
N THR A 23 13.43 4.09 -8.25
CA THR A 23 13.17 3.01 -7.29
C THR A 23 11.67 2.73 -7.15
N ILE A 24 10.82 3.77 -7.07
CA ILE A 24 9.37 3.60 -7.02
C ILE A 24 8.86 2.85 -8.25
N TYR A 25 9.23 3.30 -9.46
CA TYR A 25 8.77 2.63 -10.68
C TYR A 25 9.29 1.20 -10.83
N ARG A 26 10.55 0.93 -10.44
CA ARG A 26 11.08 -0.44 -10.38
C ARG A 26 10.31 -1.32 -9.39
N ASN A 27 9.95 -0.77 -8.23
CA ASN A 27 9.17 -1.49 -7.23
C ASN A 27 7.75 -1.77 -7.74
N ILE A 28 7.13 -0.86 -8.49
CA ILE A 28 5.84 -1.10 -9.16
C ILE A 28 5.95 -2.27 -10.13
N GLN A 29 6.97 -2.27 -11.00
CA GLN A 29 7.20 -3.38 -11.96
C GLN A 29 7.45 -4.70 -11.25
N SER A 30 8.12 -4.67 -10.09
CA SER A 30 8.45 -5.86 -9.31
C SER A 30 7.35 -6.31 -8.33
N GLY A 31 6.22 -5.58 -8.27
CA GLY A 31 5.09 -5.85 -7.37
C GLY A 31 5.32 -5.47 -5.90
N TYR A 32 6.38 -4.73 -5.58
CA TYR A 32 6.68 -4.23 -4.22
C TYR A 32 6.02 -2.90 -3.89
N PHE A 33 5.27 -2.35 -4.85
CA PHE A 33 4.58 -1.09 -4.69
C PHE A 33 3.32 -1.05 -5.57
N PRO A 34 2.21 -0.45 -5.11
CA PRO A 34 0.96 -0.41 -5.83
C PRO A 34 1.09 0.43 -7.10
N LYS A 35 0.37 0.00 -8.13
CA LYS A 35 0.09 0.82 -9.31
C LYS A 35 -0.71 2.05 -8.89
N GLY A 36 -0.33 3.21 -9.43
CA GLY A 36 -1.02 4.47 -9.18
C GLY A 36 -2.36 4.53 -9.90
N VAL A 37 -3.29 5.28 -9.33
CA VAL A 37 -4.60 5.58 -9.88
C VAL A 37 -4.47 6.72 -10.90
N PRO A 38 -4.92 6.53 -12.15
CA PRO A 38 -4.99 7.61 -13.12
C PRO A 38 -5.93 8.73 -12.65
N ILE A 39 -5.47 9.99 -12.73
CA ILE A 39 -6.25 11.19 -12.35
C ILE A 39 -6.47 12.13 -13.54
N GLY A 40 -6.28 11.63 -14.77
CA GLY A 40 -6.47 12.35 -16.02
C GLY A 40 -5.23 13.14 -16.51
N GLY A 41 -5.08 13.21 -17.84
CA GLY A 41 -3.96 13.88 -18.51
C GLY A 41 -2.62 13.22 -18.22
N ASP A 42 -2.55 11.89 -18.35
CA ASP A 42 -1.36 11.04 -18.10
C ASP A 42 -0.75 11.14 -16.70
N ARG A 43 -1.51 11.71 -15.75
CA ARG A 43 -1.10 11.85 -14.36
C ARG A 43 -1.65 10.69 -13.53
N VAL A 44 -0.83 10.26 -12.58
CA VAL A 44 -1.19 9.24 -11.59
C VAL A 44 -0.98 9.77 -10.17
N ALA A 45 -1.78 9.25 -9.24
CA ALA A 45 -1.64 9.48 -7.80
C ALA A 45 -1.92 8.19 -7.02
N TRP A 46 -1.55 8.14 -5.75
CA TRP A 46 -1.75 6.99 -4.89
C TRP A 46 -2.58 7.40 -3.68
N PRO A 47 -3.56 6.58 -3.26
CA PRO A 47 -4.19 6.76 -1.97
C PRO A 47 -3.16 6.76 -0.84
N ASP A 48 -3.29 7.69 0.08
CA ASP A 48 -2.41 7.87 1.22
C ASP A 48 -2.31 6.64 2.13
N TYR A 49 -3.43 5.95 2.37
CA TYR A 49 -3.46 4.73 3.17
C TYR A 49 -2.58 3.61 2.58
N GLU A 50 -2.46 3.50 1.25
CA GLU A 50 -1.57 2.51 0.63
C GLU A 50 -0.10 2.83 0.91
N ILE A 51 0.26 4.12 0.87
CA ILE A 51 1.62 4.57 1.16
C ILE A 51 1.97 4.32 2.62
N GLU A 52 1.04 4.66 3.53
CA GLU A 52 1.20 4.43 4.96
C GLU A 52 1.34 2.93 5.27
N ALA A 53 0.46 2.10 4.71
CA ALA A 53 0.51 0.65 4.89
C ALA A 53 1.86 0.07 4.46
N ILE A 54 2.40 0.46 3.31
CA ILE A 54 3.69 -0.05 2.83
C ILE A 54 4.84 0.40 3.73
N ASN A 55 4.83 1.66 4.16
CA ASN A 55 5.83 2.16 5.10
C ASN A 55 5.74 1.41 6.43
N ARG A 56 4.54 1.21 6.97
CA ARG A 56 4.30 0.44 8.20
C ARG A 56 4.82 -0.99 8.07
N ALA A 57 4.53 -1.68 6.96
CA ALA A 57 5.03 -3.04 6.72
C ALA A 57 6.57 -3.10 6.67
N LYS A 58 7.21 -2.14 6.00
CA LYS A 58 8.68 -2.05 5.98
C LYS A 58 9.26 -1.79 7.37
N ILE A 59 8.67 -0.87 8.14
CA ILE A 59 9.10 -0.56 9.51
C ILE A 59 8.93 -1.79 10.42
N SER A 60 7.85 -2.55 10.24
CA SER A 60 7.59 -3.81 10.94
C SER A 60 8.47 -4.98 10.47
N GLY A 61 9.38 -4.77 9.50
CA GLY A 61 10.33 -5.80 9.05
C GLY A 61 9.73 -6.85 8.11
N PHE A 62 8.62 -6.56 7.43
CA PHE A 62 7.99 -7.52 6.53
C PHE A 62 8.93 -7.90 5.39
N GLY A 63 9.03 -9.22 5.15
CA GLY A 63 9.81 -9.74 4.03
C GLY A 63 9.19 -9.40 2.67
N SER A 64 10.01 -9.59 1.64
CA SER A 64 9.65 -9.30 0.25
C SER A 64 8.36 -9.95 -0.24
N SER A 65 8.13 -11.22 0.11
CA SER A 65 6.91 -11.94 -0.26
C SER A 65 5.68 -11.35 0.43
N ALA A 66 5.78 -11.03 1.72
CA ALA A 66 4.69 -10.44 2.48
C ALA A 66 4.31 -9.05 1.94
N ILE A 67 5.31 -8.23 1.54
CA ILE A 67 5.05 -6.93 0.90
C ILE A 67 4.29 -7.10 -0.42
N LYS A 68 4.64 -8.10 -1.25
CA LYS A 68 3.90 -8.35 -2.50
C LYS A 68 2.45 -8.76 -2.26
N ILE A 69 2.21 -9.61 -1.25
CA ILE A 69 0.85 -10.01 -0.86
C ILE A 69 0.08 -8.79 -0.34
N LEU A 70 0.70 -7.96 0.51
CA LEU A 70 0.11 -6.71 0.99
C LEU A 70 -0.31 -5.82 -0.18
N VAL A 71 0.55 -5.63 -1.19
CA VAL A 71 0.23 -4.82 -2.38
C VAL A 71 -1.00 -5.36 -3.12
N SER A 72 -1.11 -6.69 -3.27
CA SER A 72 -2.29 -7.32 -3.88
C SER A 72 -3.57 -7.03 -3.07
N LYS A 73 -3.52 -7.25 -1.76
CA LYS A 73 -4.66 -7.00 -0.85
C LYS A 73 -5.07 -5.52 -0.83
N LEU A 74 -4.12 -4.60 -0.91
CA LEU A 74 -4.41 -3.17 -1.01
C LEU A 74 -5.11 -2.81 -2.33
N HIS A 75 -4.78 -3.48 -3.44
CA HIS A 75 -5.50 -3.32 -4.71
C HIS A 75 -6.93 -3.84 -4.60
N GLU A 76 -7.14 -5.02 -4.03
CA GLU A 76 -8.46 -5.59 -3.78
C GLU A 76 -9.31 -4.65 -2.90
N LEU A 77 -8.72 -4.13 -1.82
CA LEU A 77 -9.37 -3.14 -0.95
C LEU A 77 -9.76 -1.88 -1.72
N ARG A 78 -8.86 -1.36 -2.56
CA ARG A 78 -9.11 -0.17 -3.37
C ARG A 78 -10.24 -0.37 -4.37
N GLU A 79 -10.27 -1.51 -5.06
CA GLU A 79 -11.33 -1.86 -6.01
C GLU A 79 -12.67 -2.09 -5.30
N GLY A 80 -12.63 -2.59 -4.07
CA GLY A 80 -13.79 -2.84 -3.22
C GLY A 80 -14.26 -1.63 -2.39
N LEU A 81 -13.69 -0.43 -2.58
CA LEU A 81 -14.07 0.76 -1.80
C LEU A 81 -15.56 1.07 -1.97
N LYS A 82 -16.27 1.16 -0.84
CA LYS A 82 -17.70 1.50 -0.76
C LYS A 82 -17.90 2.63 0.25
N PRO A 83 -18.93 3.48 0.07
CA PRO A 83 -19.28 4.49 1.08
C PRO A 83 -19.45 3.84 2.46
N GLY A 84 -18.85 4.44 3.48
CA GLY A 84 -18.91 3.96 4.86
C GLY A 84 -17.97 2.80 5.20
N LEU A 85 -17.18 2.28 4.26
CA LEU A 85 -16.14 1.30 4.56
C LEU A 85 -15.00 1.93 5.36
N ASP A 86 -14.71 1.38 6.54
CA ASP A 86 -13.54 1.76 7.33
C ASP A 86 -12.27 1.13 6.75
N VAL A 87 -11.55 1.93 5.96
CA VAL A 87 -10.30 1.52 5.32
C VAL A 87 -9.22 1.23 6.34
N ALA A 88 -9.18 1.95 7.46
CA ALA A 88 -8.16 1.74 8.49
C ALA A 88 -8.36 0.39 9.19
N ALA A 89 -9.61 0.03 9.50
CA ALA A 89 -9.94 -1.28 10.05
C ALA A 89 -9.61 -2.41 9.07
N GLU A 90 -9.87 -2.22 7.78
CA GLU A 90 -9.58 -3.25 6.77
C GLU A 90 -8.07 -3.41 6.53
N VAL A 91 -7.31 -2.31 6.50
CA VAL A 91 -5.84 -2.37 6.49
C VAL A 91 -5.32 -3.11 7.72
N ALA A 92 -5.86 -2.85 8.92
CA ALA A 92 -5.48 -3.57 10.12
C ALA A 92 -5.72 -5.09 10.00
N ARG A 93 -6.88 -5.50 9.47
CA ARG A 93 -7.18 -6.93 9.20
C ARG A 93 -6.19 -7.56 8.24
N ILE A 94 -5.82 -6.87 7.15
CA ILE A 94 -4.80 -7.34 6.21
C ILE A 94 -3.46 -7.55 6.92
N PHE A 95 -3.07 -6.63 7.81
CA PHE A 95 -1.84 -6.77 8.59
C PHE A 95 -1.86 -7.98 9.54
N ASP A 96 -2.99 -8.23 10.21
CA ASP A 96 -3.15 -9.38 11.09
C ASP A 96 -3.07 -10.72 10.31
N GLU A 97 -3.71 -10.79 9.14
CA GLU A 97 -3.63 -11.94 8.22
C GLU A 97 -2.18 -12.24 7.80
N LEU A 98 -1.43 -11.19 7.44
CA LEU A 98 -0.04 -11.30 7.02
C LEU A 98 0.87 -11.72 8.17
N ASN A 99 0.68 -11.16 9.37
CA ASN A 99 1.46 -11.52 10.56
C ASN A 99 1.21 -12.98 10.98
N GLY A 100 -0.04 -13.46 10.91
CA GLY A 100 -0.36 -14.87 11.16
C GLY A 100 0.36 -15.80 10.17
N SER A 101 0.41 -15.41 8.89
CA SER A 101 1.10 -16.16 7.84
C SER A 101 2.63 -16.18 7.99
N GLN A 102 3.24 -15.12 8.54
CA GLN A 102 4.68 -15.10 8.83
C GLN A 102 5.06 -16.07 9.97
N LYS A 103 4.24 -16.14 11.03
CA LYS A 103 4.49 -17.03 12.20
C LYS A 103 4.42 -18.51 11.86
N ASN A 104 3.53 -18.91 10.95
CA ASN A 104 3.35 -20.32 10.55
C ASN A 104 4.46 -20.84 9.62
N LYS A 105 5.37 -19.98 9.14
CA LYS A 105 6.49 -20.37 8.27
C LYS A 105 7.80 -20.60 9.04
N THR A 106 7.79 -20.49 10.37
CA THR A 106 8.95 -20.62 11.26
C THR A 106 8.90 -21.89 12.14
N VAL A 107 8.10 -22.89 11.77
CA VAL A 107 8.04 -24.19 12.44
C VAL A 107 8.56 -25.27 11.49
#